data_AF-A0A9P8F5T5-F1
#
_entry.id   AF-A0A9P8F5T5-F1
#
_cell.length_a   1.000
_cell.length_b   1.000
_cell.length_c   1.000
_cell.angle_alpha   90.00
_cell.angle_beta   90.00
_cell.angle_gamma   90.00
#
_symmetry.space_group_name_H-M   'P 1'
#
loop_
_entity.id
_entity.type
_entity.pdbx_description
1 polymer ?
#
loop_
_entity_poly.entity_id
_entity_poly.type
_entity_poly.pdbx_seq_one_letter_code
_entity_poly.pdbx_strand_id
1 'polypeptide(L)'
;AKDFIDGKLQELRVSAEASVPVKSGLINLGRQTVSRAMAFGNDRIPSLPEYKIHKLNFREVELPDLQRAMVADVAVELGNDYPLDFTIPPLGFAILVDNCLPSQPLIQLADATTPSLAVRPEENLNVSVSGFVRRLPQVFTQACPGSHESPLDNLLGGYIHGNDTTVYVRGSDSPSLDTPRWITDLMSDITVPVPFPGHTFGHLIKNFTMADVHFGLPDPFAEPDTPEAQPRISAVIKALVALPEEMNFNISVGRVRANADVFYHGDKLGYLDLSKWQNANSTRIASAKDQGPLLAVQSAIEKAPLTVTNDDVFTSVLNALLFGGKGVELGIKADVDVEMETALGQLAVRKIPAEGSVPVKPIKRGGVGSFAPKIGNLQILDTGKTSLTLTALVNFTNPTEYSATVPFVDINILTNDTLLGHATAKDIRIVPGNNTNILVTAVWDPRTLGGEEGHRVGVEFLSQYISGFNTTLSLRAHEGTIPAQPSLGRALSKFEVDLPTPNLRGGGGDGSGDKNEKHFIQDATMHLITRTANFVLLSPLKTSTLYVTYLNATAFHNEDAVGHIV
;
A
#
# COMPACT_ATOMS: atom_id res chain seq x y z
N ALA A 1 -38.05 21.17 -32.43
CA ALA A 1 -37.48 19.98 -31.77
C ALA A 1 -36.93 20.33 -30.39
N LYS A 2 -35.94 21.25 -30.28
CA LYS A 2 -35.36 21.66 -29.00
C LYS A 2 -36.40 22.12 -27.96
N ASP A 3 -37.37 22.94 -28.35
CA ASP A 3 -38.42 23.40 -27.42
C ASP A 3 -39.30 22.28 -26.88
N PHE A 4 -39.46 21.16 -27.61
CA PHE A 4 -40.18 19.98 -27.12
C PHE A 4 -39.36 19.23 -26.07
N ILE A 5 -38.06 19.03 -26.33
CA ILE A 5 -37.13 18.34 -25.42
C ILE A 5 -36.92 19.16 -24.14
N ASP A 6 -36.82 20.49 -24.27
CA ASP A 6 -36.68 21.42 -23.14
C ASP A 6 -38.01 21.62 -22.37
N GLY A 7 -39.12 21.00 -22.80
CA GLY A 7 -40.45 21.18 -22.19
C GLY A 7 -41.06 22.58 -22.37
N LYS A 8 -40.55 23.37 -23.32
CA LYS A 8 -40.97 24.76 -23.61
C LYS A 8 -42.00 24.87 -24.73
N LEU A 9 -42.35 23.75 -25.39
CA LEU A 9 -43.33 23.73 -26.47
C LEU A 9 -44.73 24.04 -25.91
N GLN A 10 -45.36 25.10 -26.39
CA GLN A 10 -46.68 25.55 -25.91
C GLN A 10 -47.85 25.03 -26.78
N GLU A 11 -47.61 24.83 -28.07
CA GLU A 11 -48.61 24.35 -29.03
C GLU A 11 -47.94 23.51 -30.12
N LEU A 12 -48.50 22.33 -30.41
CA LEU A 12 -48.12 21.47 -31.53
C LEU A 12 -49.28 21.43 -32.53
N ARG A 13 -49.03 21.85 -33.77
CA ARG A 13 -50.01 21.73 -34.86
C ARG A 13 -49.59 20.63 -35.83
N VAL A 14 -50.43 19.61 -35.96
CA VAL A 14 -50.23 18.49 -36.89
C VAL A 14 -51.26 18.61 -38.00
N SER A 15 -50.81 18.73 -39.25
CA SER A 15 -51.67 18.65 -40.43
C SER A 15 -51.47 17.29 -41.10
N ALA A 16 -52.53 16.48 -41.15
CA ALA A 16 -52.54 15.24 -41.90
C ALA A 16 -53.21 15.51 -43.25
N GLU A 17 -52.50 15.23 -44.34
CA GLU A 17 -53.03 15.34 -45.70
C GLU A 17 -53.06 13.95 -46.36
N ALA A 18 -54.23 13.53 -46.81
CA ALA A 18 -54.44 12.27 -47.49
C ALA A 18 -55.08 12.51 -48.85
N SER A 19 -54.45 11.99 -49.90
CA SER A 19 -55.04 11.97 -51.23
C SER A 19 -55.86 10.69 -51.38
N VAL A 20 -57.19 10.82 -51.43
CA VAL A 20 -58.13 9.69 -51.47
C VAL A 20 -58.87 9.67 -52.81
N PRO A 21 -58.96 8.51 -53.48
CA PRO A 21 -59.79 8.38 -54.66
C PRO A 21 -61.28 8.39 -54.26
N VAL A 22 -62.06 9.31 -54.82
CA VAL A 22 -63.48 9.47 -54.50
C VAL A 22 -64.32 9.00 -55.68
N LYS A 23 -65.37 8.22 -55.40
CA LYS A 23 -66.36 7.78 -56.40
C LYS A 23 -67.76 8.14 -55.91
N SER A 24 -68.63 8.56 -56.83
CA SER A 24 -70.06 8.72 -56.58
C SER A 24 -70.82 7.79 -57.51
N GLY A 25 -71.31 6.67 -56.98
CA GLY A 25 -71.91 5.59 -57.77
C GLY A 25 -70.91 5.00 -58.78
N LEU A 26 -71.28 5.03 -60.06
CA LEU A 26 -70.43 4.56 -61.17
C LEU A 26 -69.42 5.61 -61.67
N ILE A 27 -69.49 6.85 -61.17
CA ILE A 27 -68.68 7.97 -61.65
C ILE A 27 -67.46 8.15 -60.76
N ASN A 28 -66.27 8.06 -61.34
CA ASN A 28 -65.01 8.34 -60.66
C ASN A 28 -64.76 9.85 -60.62
N LEU A 29 -64.67 10.44 -59.42
CA LEU A 29 -64.48 11.87 -59.19
C LEU A 29 -63.00 12.25 -59.03
N GLY A 30 -62.10 11.33 -59.37
CA GLY A 30 -60.65 11.55 -59.28
C GLY A 30 -60.14 11.42 -57.84
N ARG A 31 -58.92 11.93 -57.62
CA ARG A 31 -58.30 11.97 -56.29
C ARG A 31 -58.56 13.34 -55.67
N GLN A 32 -59.16 13.33 -54.49
CA GLN A 32 -59.37 14.54 -53.70
C GLN A 32 -58.38 14.52 -52.53
N THR A 33 -57.81 15.68 -52.22
CA THR A 33 -56.96 15.83 -51.04
C THR A 33 -57.85 16.19 -49.87
N VAL A 34 -57.84 15.34 -48.85
CA VAL A 34 -58.50 15.60 -47.56
C VAL A 34 -57.40 15.98 -46.59
N SER A 35 -57.47 17.18 -46.04
CA SER A 35 -56.57 17.64 -44.98
C SER A 35 -57.31 17.77 -43.66
N ARG A 36 -56.65 17.40 -42.56
CA ARG A 36 -57.15 17.61 -41.20
C ARG A 36 -56.02 18.16 -40.35
N ALA A 37 -56.20 19.39 -39.86
CA ALA A 37 -55.31 19.99 -38.87
C ALA A 37 -55.81 19.69 -37.46
N MET A 38 -54.89 19.32 -36.58
CA MET A 38 -55.10 19.14 -35.15
C MET A 38 -54.10 20.02 -34.40
N ALA A 39 -54.56 20.69 -33.34
CA ALA A 39 -53.73 21.49 -32.47
C ALA A 39 -53.75 20.88 -31.06
N PHE A 40 -52.58 20.62 -30.51
CA PHE A 40 -52.37 20.11 -29.16
C PHE A 40 -51.69 21.21 -28.35
N GLY A 41 -52.34 21.69 -27.30
CA GLY A 41 -51.80 22.72 -26.40
C GLY A 41 -51.67 22.20 -24.98
N ASN A 42 -50.77 22.81 -24.22
CA ASN A 42 -50.53 22.54 -22.79
C ASN A 42 -50.41 21.03 -22.49
N ASP A 43 -51.33 20.49 -21.68
CA ASP A 43 -51.39 19.14 -21.12
C ASP A 43 -51.62 18.02 -22.16
N ARG A 44 -51.88 18.37 -23.43
CA ARG A 44 -52.05 17.41 -24.53
C ARG A 44 -50.83 17.29 -25.42
N ILE A 45 -49.76 18.02 -25.11
CA ILE A 45 -48.47 17.85 -25.76
C ILE A 45 -47.86 16.56 -25.20
N PRO A 46 -47.52 15.59 -26.06
CA PRO A 46 -47.00 14.33 -25.57
C PRO A 46 -45.70 14.50 -24.79
N SER A 47 -45.53 13.81 -23.67
CA SER A 47 -44.28 13.84 -22.92
C SER A 47 -43.22 12.95 -23.58
N LEU A 48 -41.95 13.21 -23.27
CA LEU A 48 -40.89 12.26 -23.59
C LEU A 48 -41.21 10.91 -22.95
N PRO A 49 -41.10 9.80 -23.70
CA PRO A 49 -41.37 8.48 -23.16
C PRO A 49 -40.39 8.16 -22.03
N GLU A 50 -40.91 7.58 -20.94
CA GLU A 50 -40.05 7.02 -19.90
C GLU A 50 -39.23 5.87 -20.47
N TYR A 51 -37.99 5.72 -20.01
CA TYR A 51 -37.13 4.63 -20.45
C TYR A 51 -36.49 3.89 -19.27
N LYS A 52 -36.25 2.60 -19.45
CA LYS A 52 -35.56 1.73 -18.49
C LYS A 52 -34.47 0.96 -19.20
N ILE A 53 -33.23 1.06 -18.68
CA ILE A 53 -32.10 0.28 -19.18
C ILE A 53 -32.08 -1.05 -18.42
N HIS A 54 -32.33 -2.16 -19.12
CA HIS A 54 -32.40 -3.49 -18.53
C HIS A 54 -31.04 -4.18 -18.46
N LYS A 55 -30.19 -3.92 -19.46
CA LYS A 55 -28.90 -4.60 -19.58
C LYS A 55 -27.91 -3.72 -20.32
N LEU A 56 -26.68 -3.69 -19.82
CA LEU A 56 -25.51 -3.09 -20.47
C LEU A 56 -24.37 -4.11 -20.41
N ASN A 57 -23.81 -4.49 -21.54
CA ASN A 57 -22.71 -5.45 -21.59
C ASN A 57 -21.62 -4.99 -22.55
N PHE A 58 -20.39 -4.93 -22.07
CA PHE A 58 -19.22 -4.60 -22.88
C PHE A 58 -18.45 -5.86 -23.23
N ARG A 59 -18.16 -6.03 -24.53
CA ARG A 59 -17.38 -7.17 -25.04
C ARG A 59 -16.37 -6.73 -26.10
N GLU A 60 -15.25 -7.43 -26.14
CA GLU A 60 -14.23 -7.27 -27.16
C GLU A 60 -14.64 -8.02 -28.45
N VAL A 61 -14.43 -7.40 -29.60
CA VAL A 61 -14.61 -8.02 -30.92
C VAL A 61 -13.38 -7.78 -31.78
N GLU A 62 -13.00 -8.79 -32.57
CA GLU A 62 -11.96 -8.65 -33.59
C GLU A 62 -12.58 -8.18 -34.90
N LEU A 63 -12.08 -7.07 -35.43
CA LEU A 63 -12.44 -6.58 -36.76
C LEU A 63 -11.62 -7.29 -37.83
N PRO A 64 -12.12 -7.36 -39.09
CA PRO A 64 -11.42 -8.01 -40.20
C PRO A 64 -9.97 -7.55 -40.43
N ASP A 65 -9.64 -6.32 -40.02
CA ASP A 65 -8.31 -5.72 -40.18
C ASP A 65 -7.34 -6.00 -39.02
N LEU A 66 -7.58 -7.05 -38.21
CA LEU A 66 -6.82 -7.39 -36.98
C LEU A 66 -6.83 -6.30 -35.90
N GLN A 67 -7.72 -5.31 -36.02
CA GLN A 67 -7.95 -4.30 -34.99
C GLN A 67 -9.01 -4.79 -34.00
N ARG A 68 -8.72 -4.68 -32.71
CA ARG A 68 -9.69 -4.96 -31.65
C ARG A 68 -10.58 -3.74 -31.44
N ALA A 69 -11.86 -3.98 -31.24
CA ALA A 69 -12.84 -2.96 -30.90
C ALA A 69 -13.68 -3.41 -29.71
N MET A 70 -14.29 -2.44 -29.04
CA MET A 70 -15.23 -2.70 -27.96
C MET A 70 -16.65 -2.49 -28.46
N VAL A 71 -17.53 -3.44 -28.16
CA VAL A 71 -18.97 -3.36 -28.44
C VAL A 71 -19.71 -3.25 -27.12
N ALA A 72 -20.63 -2.30 -27.05
CA ALA A 72 -21.58 -2.14 -25.96
C ALA A 72 -22.96 -2.56 -26.44
N ASP A 73 -23.48 -3.66 -25.91
CA ASP A 73 -24.84 -4.11 -26.20
C ASP A 73 -25.77 -3.62 -25.07
N VAL A 74 -26.77 -2.83 -25.43
CA VAL A 74 -27.72 -2.20 -24.49
C VAL A 74 -29.14 -2.65 -24.81
N ALA A 75 -29.88 -3.06 -23.78
CA ALA A 75 -31.31 -3.32 -23.88
C ALA A 75 -32.08 -2.22 -23.15
N VAL A 76 -32.91 -1.48 -23.89
CA VAL A 76 -33.70 -0.36 -23.37
C VAL A 76 -35.18 -0.65 -23.60
N GLU A 77 -36.00 -0.49 -22.57
CA GLU A 77 -37.45 -0.47 -22.69
C GLU A 77 -37.92 0.98 -22.73
N LEU A 78 -38.72 1.34 -23.74
CA LEU A 78 -39.34 2.66 -23.87
C LEU A 78 -40.85 2.52 -23.64
N GLY A 79 -41.38 3.31 -22.71
CA GLY A 79 -42.82 3.45 -22.53
C GLY A 79 -43.46 4.09 -23.76
N ASN A 80 -44.61 3.57 -24.19
CA ASN A 80 -45.28 4.07 -25.37
C ASN A 80 -46.79 4.13 -25.13
N ASP A 81 -47.25 5.33 -24.80
CA ASP A 81 -48.66 5.61 -24.55
C ASP A 81 -49.38 6.11 -25.83
N TYR A 82 -48.74 5.97 -27.00
CA TYR A 82 -49.21 6.56 -28.24
C TYR A 82 -50.08 5.58 -29.04
N PRO A 83 -51.21 6.02 -29.60
CA PRO A 83 -52.10 5.17 -30.39
C PRO A 83 -51.65 5.09 -31.87
N LEU A 84 -50.35 4.97 -32.12
CA LEU A 84 -49.75 5.03 -33.46
C LEU A 84 -49.09 3.70 -33.83
N ASP A 85 -49.29 3.28 -35.07
CA ASP A 85 -48.65 2.10 -35.67
C ASP A 85 -47.77 2.55 -36.83
N PHE A 86 -46.45 2.38 -36.68
CA PHE A 86 -45.47 2.70 -37.71
C PHE A 86 -44.14 1.99 -37.46
N THR A 87 -43.30 1.90 -38.49
CA THR A 87 -41.95 1.33 -38.37
C THR A 87 -40.91 2.43 -38.42
N ILE A 88 -40.05 2.48 -37.40
CA ILE A 88 -38.85 3.33 -37.38
C ILE A 88 -37.73 2.57 -38.09
N PRO A 89 -37.17 3.10 -39.19
CA PRO A 89 -36.04 2.48 -39.87
C PRO A 89 -34.78 2.50 -38.98
N PRO A 90 -33.75 1.69 -39.28
CA PRO A 90 -32.48 1.70 -38.55
C PRO A 90 -31.87 3.11 -38.42
N LEU A 91 -31.63 3.55 -37.18
CA LEU A 91 -31.03 4.85 -36.88
C LEU A 91 -29.60 4.71 -36.37
N GLY A 92 -28.77 5.69 -36.70
CA GLY A 92 -27.42 5.86 -36.17
C GLY A 92 -27.37 6.97 -35.12
N PHE A 93 -26.47 6.82 -34.15
CA PHE A 93 -26.25 7.76 -33.07
C PHE A 93 -24.75 7.91 -32.78
N ALA A 94 -24.34 9.11 -32.42
CA ALA A 94 -23.03 9.39 -31.85
C ALA A 94 -23.15 9.50 -30.32
N ILE A 95 -22.29 8.75 -29.62
CA ILE A 95 -22.15 8.82 -28.16
C ILE A 95 -21.04 9.82 -27.84
N LEU A 96 -21.41 10.87 -27.13
CA LEU A 96 -20.59 12.04 -26.85
C LEU A 96 -20.42 12.23 -25.34
N VAL A 97 -19.29 12.77 -24.90
CA VAL A 97 -19.01 13.11 -23.50
C VAL A 97 -18.47 14.52 -23.36
N ASP A 98 -18.50 15.03 -22.13
CA ASP A 98 -17.92 16.33 -21.82
C ASP A 98 -16.42 16.36 -22.10
N ASN A 99 -15.95 17.56 -22.43
CA ASN A 99 -14.54 17.88 -22.62
C ASN A 99 -13.97 18.48 -21.32
N CYS A 100 -12.68 18.85 -21.32
CA CYS A 100 -12.02 19.47 -20.18
C CYS A 100 -12.72 20.73 -19.66
N LEU A 101 -13.30 21.53 -20.57
CA LEU A 101 -14.03 22.74 -20.24
C LEU A 101 -15.43 22.70 -20.86
N PRO A 102 -16.48 23.17 -20.15
CA PRO A 102 -17.85 23.20 -20.69
C PRO A 102 -18.03 24.02 -21.98
N SER A 103 -17.10 24.94 -22.27
CA SER A 103 -17.11 25.76 -23.48
C SER A 103 -16.55 25.04 -24.72
N GLN A 104 -15.90 23.89 -24.53
CA GLN A 104 -15.33 23.10 -25.62
C GLN A 104 -16.37 22.14 -26.21
N PRO A 105 -16.22 21.73 -27.48
CA PRO A 105 -17.12 20.77 -28.09
C PRO A 105 -17.03 19.41 -27.40
N LEU A 106 -18.18 18.74 -27.32
CA LEU A 106 -18.31 17.37 -26.81
C LEU A 106 -17.42 16.40 -27.62
N ILE A 107 -16.86 15.41 -26.94
CA ILE A 107 -15.96 14.42 -27.52
C ILE A 107 -16.77 13.19 -27.93
N GLN A 108 -16.69 12.78 -29.20
CA GLN A 108 -17.31 11.55 -29.68
C GLN A 108 -16.47 10.33 -29.29
N LEU A 109 -17.10 9.37 -28.59
CA LEU A 109 -16.47 8.14 -28.12
C LEU A 109 -16.89 6.91 -28.94
N ALA A 110 -18.15 6.85 -29.36
CA ALA A 110 -18.72 5.67 -29.97
C ALA A 110 -19.76 6.02 -31.04
N ASP A 111 -19.94 5.11 -31.98
CA ASP A 111 -21.07 5.08 -32.90
C ASP A 111 -22.04 3.99 -32.44
N ALA A 112 -23.32 4.31 -32.30
CA ALA A 112 -24.34 3.36 -31.91
C ALA A 112 -25.40 3.23 -33.00
N THR A 113 -25.93 2.02 -33.17
CA THR A 113 -26.97 1.74 -34.16
C THR A 113 -28.14 1.00 -33.53
N THR A 114 -29.31 1.22 -34.12
CA THR A 114 -30.56 0.53 -33.77
C THR A 114 -31.04 -0.29 -34.96
N PRO A 115 -31.67 -1.45 -34.73
CA PRO A 115 -32.38 -2.17 -35.76
C PRO A 115 -33.68 -1.44 -36.15
N SER A 116 -34.37 -1.95 -37.16
CA SER A 116 -35.73 -1.49 -37.49
C SER A 116 -36.68 -1.80 -36.32
N LEU A 117 -37.44 -0.81 -35.87
CA LEU A 117 -38.33 -0.90 -34.72
C LEU A 117 -39.79 -0.78 -35.17
N ALA A 118 -40.62 -1.78 -34.85
CA ALA A 118 -42.05 -1.68 -35.05
C ALA A 118 -42.70 -1.04 -33.83
N VAL A 119 -43.23 0.18 -33.99
CA VAL A 119 -44.01 0.89 -32.99
C VAL A 119 -45.45 0.42 -33.11
N ARG A 120 -46.01 -0.11 -32.03
CA ARG A 120 -47.42 -0.53 -31.97
C ARG A 120 -48.20 0.36 -31.02
N PRO A 121 -49.51 0.54 -31.22
CA PRO A 121 -50.32 1.35 -30.33
C PRO A 121 -50.28 0.86 -28.88
N GLU A 122 -49.97 1.76 -27.94
CA GLU A 122 -50.03 1.53 -26.49
C GLU A 122 -49.17 0.32 -25.99
N GLU A 123 -48.15 -0.08 -26.76
CA GLU A 123 -47.27 -1.20 -26.44
C GLU A 123 -45.82 -0.72 -26.24
N ASN A 124 -45.23 -1.05 -25.10
CA ASN A 124 -43.84 -0.71 -24.78
C ASN A 124 -42.87 -1.28 -25.82
N LEU A 125 -41.82 -0.51 -26.13
CA LEU A 125 -40.81 -0.91 -27.11
C LEU A 125 -39.56 -1.43 -26.42
N ASN A 126 -39.15 -2.64 -26.78
CA ASN A 126 -37.85 -3.18 -26.42
C ASN A 126 -36.85 -2.90 -27.53
N VAL A 127 -35.92 -1.99 -27.26
CA VAL A 127 -34.90 -1.52 -28.19
C VAL A 127 -33.57 -2.13 -27.81
N SER A 128 -33.00 -2.90 -28.74
CA SER A 128 -31.61 -3.36 -28.65
C SER A 128 -30.71 -2.36 -29.38
N VAL A 129 -29.76 -1.78 -28.67
CA VAL A 129 -28.78 -0.84 -29.21
C VAL A 129 -27.40 -1.49 -29.18
N SER A 130 -26.66 -1.39 -30.28
CA SER A 130 -25.27 -1.81 -30.33
C SER A 130 -24.37 -0.61 -30.58
N GLY A 131 -23.55 -0.28 -29.59
CA GLY A 131 -22.51 0.74 -29.65
C GLY A 131 -21.15 0.16 -30.01
N PHE A 132 -20.37 0.87 -30.82
CA PHE A 132 -19.05 0.47 -31.29
C PHE A 132 -18.02 1.55 -30.94
N VAL A 133 -17.01 1.15 -30.17
CA VAL A 133 -15.84 1.96 -29.84
C VAL A 133 -14.62 1.34 -30.52
N ARG A 134 -14.09 2.01 -31.55
CA ARG A 134 -12.90 1.53 -32.28
C ARG A 134 -11.60 1.92 -31.59
N ARG A 135 -11.51 3.19 -31.15
CA ARG A 135 -10.35 3.77 -30.48
C ARG A 135 -10.79 4.96 -29.64
N LEU A 136 -10.18 5.13 -28.48
CA LEU A 136 -10.37 6.33 -27.68
C LEU A 136 -9.63 7.52 -28.31
N PRO A 137 -10.30 8.67 -28.55
CA PRO A 137 -9.64 9.87 -29.03
C PRO A 137 -8.54 10.32 -28.06
N GLN A 138 -7.41 10.82 -28.58
CA GLN A 138 -6.33 11.32 -27.71
C GLN A 138 -6.78 12.46 -26.80
N VAL A 139 -7.70 13.31 -27.26
CA VAL A 139 -8.27 14.41 -26.45
C VAL A 139 -9.01 13.88 -25.22
N PHE A 140 -9.52 12.65 -25.28
CA PHE A 140 -10.23 12.03 -24.15
C PHE A 140 -9.26 11.48 -23.09
N THR A 141 -8.06 11.04 -23.50
CA THR A 141 -7.09 10.37 -22.62
C THR A 141 -5.93 11.27 -22.18
N GLN A 142 -5.73 12.42 -22.83
CA GLN A 142 -4.70 13.39 -22.45
C GLN A 142 -5.15 14.27 -21.29
N ALA A 143 -4.19 14.66 -20.44
CA ALA A 143 -4.44 15.54 -19.32
C ALA A 143 -4.94 16.91 -19.78
N CYS A 144 -5.94 17.44 -19.09
CA CYS A 144 -6.50 18.75 -19.34
C CYS A 144 -5.49 19.87 -19.07
N PRO A 145 -5.55 21.01 -19.80
CA PRO A 145 -4.67 22.14 -19.54
C PRO A 145 -4.75 22.61 -18.08
N GLY A 146 -3.62 22.60 -17.37
CA GLY A 146 -3.56 23.02 -15.96
C GLY A 146 -3.99 21.96 -14.94
N SER A 147 -4.31 20.73 -15.38
CA SER A 147 -4.63 19.59 -14.51
C SER A 147 -3.79 18.36 -14.88
N HIS A 148 -3.71 17.40 -13.96
CA HIS A 148 -3.16 16.06 -14.22
C HIS A 148 -4.24 15.04 -14.62
N GLU A 149 -5.50 15.48 -14.70
CA GLU A 149 -6.67 14.67 -15.02
C GLU A 149 -7.12 14.91 -16.46
N SER A 150 -7.50 13.83 -17.14
CA SER A 150 -8.09 13.82 -18.48
C SER A 150 -9.63 13.82 -18.41
N PRO A 151 -10.35 14.11 -19.52
CA PRO A 151 -11.80 13.93 -19.56
C PRO A 151 -12.26 12.52 -19.21
N LEU A 152 -11.46 11.51 -19.57
CA LEU A 152 -11.65 10.13 -19.13
C LEU A 152 -11.53 9.99 -17.61
N ASP A 153 -10.50 10.58 -16.99
CA ASP A 153 -10.32 10.53 -15.54
C ASP A 153 -11.51 11.17 -14.82
N ASN A 154 -12.10 12.24 -15.38
CA ASN A 154 -13.30 12.88 -14.84
C ASN A 154 -14.54 11.98 -14.98
N LEU A 155 -14.74 11.36 -16.15
CA LEU A 155 -15.87 10.46 -16.39
C LEU A 155 -15.78 9.22 -15.49
N LEU A 156 -14.63 8.54 -15.50
CA LEU A 156 -14.40 7.37 -14.66
C LEU A 156 -14.35 7.72 -13.19
N GLY A 157 -13.78 8.87 -12.82
CA GLY A 157 -13.76 9.35 -11.45
C GLY A 157 -15.19 9.54 -10.92
N GLY A 158 -16.07 10.21 -11.68
CA GLY A 158 -17.48 10.33 -11.34
C GLY A 158 -18.14 8.97 -11.16
N TYR A 159 -17.97 8.09 -12.15
CA TYR A 159 -18.48 6.72 -12.08
C TYR A 159 -17.99 5.98 -10.84
N ILE A 160 -16.69 6.07 -10.53
CA ILE A 160 -16.04 5.31 -9.46
C ILE A 160 -16.47 5.75 -8.06
N HIS A 161 -16.71 7.05 -7.90
CA HIS A 161 -17.13 7.65 -6.65
C HIS A 161 -18.66 7.58 -6.45
N GLY A 162 -19.39 6.95 -7.38
CA GLY A 162 -20.85 6.86 -7.33
C GLY A 162 -21.57 8.16 -7.68
N ASN A 163 -20.89 9.10 -8.32
CA ASN A 163 -21.51 10.30 -8.85
C ASN A 163 -22.11 10.02 -10.21
N ASP A 164 -23.34 10.49 -10.45
CA ASP A 164 -23.95 10.44 -11.77
C ASP A 164 -23.15 11.32 -12.74
N THR A 165 -22.79 10.73 -13.88
CA THR A 165 -22.15 11.44 -14.98
C THR A 165 -23.15 11.61 -16.12
N THR A 166 -22.90 12.54 -17.03
CA THR A 166 -23.80 12.73 -18.19
C THR A 166 -23.09 12.27 -19.45
N VAL A 167 -23.76 11.40 -20.21
CA VAL A 167 -23.36 11.03 -21.56
C VAL A 167 -24.38 11.64 -22.50
N TYR A 168 -23.95 12.18 -23.62
CA TYR A 168 -24.83 12.81 -24.59
C TYR A 168 -25.01 11.90 -25.79
N VAL A 169 -26.26 11.70 -26.20
CA VAL A 169 -26.61 10.93 -27.40
C VAL A 169 -27.08 11.91 -28.46
N ARG A 170 -26.40 11.93 -29.60
CA ARG A 170 -26.78 12.75 -30.77
C ARG A 170 -27.16 11.84 -31.92
N GLY A 171 -28.18 12.17 -32.69
CA GLY A 171 -28.45 11.46 -33.95
C GLY A 171 -27.28 11.60 -34.93
N SER A 172 -27.02 10.56 -35.70
CA SER A 172 -26.01 10.57 -36.76
C SER A 172 -26.62 10.11 -38.08
N ASP A 173 -25.79 10.05 -39.12
CA ASP A 173 -26.17 9.43 -40.38
C ASP A 173 -26.70 8.01 -40.16
N SER A 174 -27.73 7.65 -40.92
CA SER A 174 -28.33 6.32 -40.81
C SER A 174 -27.40 5.26 -41.38
N PRO A 175 -27.32 4.08 -40.75
CA PRO A 175 -26.60 2.93 -41.31
C PRO A 175 -27.29 2.34 -42.56
N SER A 176 -28.52 2.76 -42.89
CA SER A 176 -29.29 2.27 -44.04
C SER A 176 -29.53 3.36 -45.08
N LEU A 177 -29.34 3.02 -46.36
CA LEU A 177 -29.68 3.88 -47.50
C LEU A 177 -31.19 4.07 -47.67
N ASP A 178 -32.00 3.18 -47.08
CA ASP A 178 -33.46 3.23 -47.15
C ASP A 178 -34.08 4.18 -46.12
N THR A 179 -33.29 4.74 -45.20
CA THR A 179 -33.77 5.67 -44.20
C THR A 179 -33.99 7.06 -44.83
N PRO A 180 -35.20 7.63 -44.74
CA PRO A 180 -35.49 8.95 -45.30
C PRO A 180 -34.60 10.05 -44.69
N ARG A 181 -34.04 10.91 -45.54
CA ARG A 181 -33.12 11.98 -45.12
C ARG A 181 -33.70 12.95 -44.09
N TRP A 182 -35.01 13.23 -44.16
CA TRP A 182 -35.65 14.12 -43.20
C TRP A 182 -35.57 13.58 -41.76
N ILE A 183 -35.53 12.25 -41.58
CA ILE A 183 -35.36 11.63 -40.25
C ILE A 183 -33.93 11.84 -39.77
N THR A 184 -32.94 11.58 -40.62
CA THR A 184 -31.52 11.76 -40.24
C THR A 184 -31.20 13.22 -39.92
N ASP A 185 -31.69 14.16 -40.74
CA ASP A 185 -31.48 15.60 -40.55
C ASP A 185 -32.13 16.09 -39.24
N LEU A 186 -33.34 15.61 -38.94
CA LEU A 186 -34.03 15.92 -37.69
C LEU A 186 -33.27 15.36 -36.48
N MET A 187 -32.79 14.12 -36.57
CA MET A 187 -32.10 13.45 -35.47
C MET A 187 -30.70 14.03 -35.23
N SER A 188 -29.98 14.48 -36.27
CA SER A 188 -28.65 15.07 -36.12
C SER A 188 -28.63 16.38 -35.34
N ASP A 189 -29.74 17.12 -35.37
CA ASP A 189 -29.90 18.38 -34.63
C ASP A 189 -30.26 18.16 -33.15
N ILE A 190 -30.60 16.93 -32.77
CA ILE A 190 -31.04 16.57 -31.42
C ILE A 190 -29.87 15.95 -30.65
N THR A 191 -29.53 16.55 -29.52
CA THR A 191 -28.59 15.99 -28.54
C THR A 191 -29.30 15.85 -27.21
N VAL A 192 -29.39 14.61 -26.69
CA VAL A 192 -30.07 14.28 -25.45
C VAL A 192 -29.03 13.98 -24.37
N PRO A 193 -29.04 14.68 -23.23
CA PRO A 193 -28.25 14.30 -22.07
C PRO A 193 -28.89 13.06 -21.41
N VAL A 194 -28.11 12.01 -21.26
CA VAL A 194 -28.51 10.75 -20.62
C VAL A 194 -27.67 10.61 -19.35
N PRO A 195 -28.29 10.54 -18.16
CA PRO A 195 -27.58 10.25 -16.93
C PRO A 195 -26.99 8.84 -17.00
N PHE A 196 -25.69 8.75 -16.82
CA PHE A 196 -24.95 7.51 -16.67
C PHE A 196 -24.71 7.31 -15.17
N PRO A 197 -25.46 6.40 -14.51
CA PRO A 197 -25.46 6.28 -13.07
C PRO A 197 -24.07 5.90 -12.58
N GLY A 198 -23.62 6.60 -11.55
CA GLY A 198 -22.37 6.25 -10.87
C GLY A 198 -22.52 4.91 -10.14
N HIS A 199 -21.45 4.15 -10.05
CA HIS A 199 -21.40 2.95 -9.23
C HIS A 199 -20.28 3.09 -8.21
N THR A 200 -20.64 3.20 -6.93
CA THR A 200 -19.64 3.17 -5.88
C THR A 200 -18.96 1.80 -5.90
N PHE A 201 -17.66 1.79 -6.18
CA PHE A 201 -16.81 0.61 -6.11
C PHE A 201 -16.47 0.18 -4.68
N GLY A 202 -17.36 0.49 -3.72
CA GLY A 202 -17.24 0.09 -2.34
C GLY A 202 -17.10 -1.43 -2.28
N HIS A 203 -15.96 -1.90 -1.73
CA HIS A 203 -15.58 -3.31 -1.60
C HIS A 203 -15.05 -4.01 -2.87
N LEU A 204 -14.55 -3.27 -3.88
CA LEU A 204 -13.80 -3.87 -5.00
C LEU A 204 -12.67 -4.77 -4.51
N ILE A 205 -11.82 -4.23 -3.63
CA ILE A 205 -10.71 -4.96 -3.05
C ILE A 205 -11.28 -5.86 -1.96
N LYS A 206 -11.60 -7.11 -2.32
CA LYS A 206 -12.13 -8.12 -1.40
C LYS A 206 -11.11 -8.56 -0.38
N ASN A 207 -9.83 -8.56 -0.76
CA ASN A 207 -8.74 -8.97 0.12
C ASN A 207 -7.46 -8.25 -0.29
N PHE A 208 -6.69 -7.85 0.71
CA PHE A 208 -5.38 -7.24 0.56
C PHE A 208 -4.41 -7.96 1.51
N THR A 209 -3.33 -8.50 0.94
CA THR A 209 -2.30 -9.20 1.72
C THR A 209 -0.91 -8.72 1.32
N MET A 210 0.00 -8.70 2.30
CA MET A 210 1.42 -8.44 2.08
C MET A 210 2.24 -9.69 2.41
N ALA A 211 3.19 -10.01 1.53
CA ALA A 211 4.16 -11.09 1.70
C ALA A 211 5.59 -10.55 1.57
N ASP A 212 6.58 -11.33 2.05
CA ASP A 212 8.02 -11.06 1.89
C ASP A 212 8.44 -9.65 2.33
N VAL A 213 7.96 -9.23 3.51
CA VAL A 213 8.21 -7.89 4.05
C VAL A 213 9.66 -7.76 4.53
N HIS A 214 10.35 -6.72 4.03
CA HIS A 214 11.70 -6.33 4.41
C HIS A 214 11.70 -4.87 4.90
N PHE A 215 12.31 -4.65 6.07
CA PHE A 215 12.45 -3.31 6.66
C PHE A 215 13.90 -2.81 6.48
N GLY A 216 14.07 -1.67 5.82
CA GLY A 216 15.33 -0.93 5.79
C GLY A 216 15.29 0.16 6.86
N LEU A 217 16.26 0.18 7.77
CA LEU A 217 16.45 1.33 8.65
C LEU A 217 17.03 2.51 7.86
N PRO A 218 16.80 3.75 8.33
CA PRO A 218 17.25 4.95 7.63
C PRO A 218 18.77 5.06 7.57
N ASP A 219 19.26 5.87 6.64
CA ASP A 219 20.66 6.27 6.59
C ASP A 219 21.00 7.07 7.86
N PRO A 220 21.99 6.66 8.66
CA PRO A 220 22.29 7.25 9.96
C PRO A 220 22.80 8.68 9.88
N PHE A 221 23.23 9.15 8.71
CA PHE A 221 23.73 10.51 8.49
C PHE A 221 22.82 11.33 7.55
N ALA A 222 21.63 10.83 7.24
CA ALA A 222 20.65 11.60 6.48
C ALA A 222 20.18 12.81 7.28
N GLU A 223 19.90 13.91 6.57
CA GLU A 223 19.28 15.09 7.17
C GLU A 223 17.87 14.72 7.67
N PRO A 224 17.45 15.24 8.85
CA PRO A 224 16.10 15.04 9.35
C PRO A 224 15.05 15.41 8.29
N ASP A 225 13.91 14.70 8.31
CA ASP A 225 12.79 14.90 7.39
C ASP A 225 13.05 14.60 5.89
N THR A 226 14.21 14.00 5.56
CA THR A 226 14.48 13.49 4.20
C THR A 226 13.97 12.06 4.01
N PRO A 227 13.68 11.61 2.77
CA PRO A 227 13.32 10.22 2.49
C PRO A 227 14.39 9.19 2.89
N GLU A 228 15.64 9.61 3.00
CA GLU A 228 16.78 8.81 3.48
C GLU A 228 16.77 8.63 5.00
N ALA A 229 16.21 9.60 5.75
CA ALA A 229 16.02 9.54 7.19
C ALA A 229 14.76 8.74 7.62
N GLN A 230 13.93 8.32 6.66
CA GLN A 230 12.75 7.51 6.93
C GLN A 230 13.05 6.00 6.81
N PRO A 231 12.42 5.16 7.65
CA PRO A 231 12.45 3.72 7.46
C PRO A 231 11.81 3.34 6.11
N ARG A 232 12.37 2.33 5.46
CA ARG A 232 11.95 1.87 4.13
C ARG A 232 11.30 0.51 4.23
N ILE A 233 10.24 0.29 3.46
CA ILE A 233 9.51 -0.99 3.40
C ILE A 233 9.59 -1.52 1.98
N SER A 234 10.00 -2.78 1.85
CA SER A 234 9.80 -3.57 0.63
C SER A 234 8.86 -4.73 0.93
N ALA A 235 7.93 -5.03 0.04
CA ALA A 235 6.96 -6.10 0.22
C ALA A 235 6.32 -6.50 -1.12
N VAL A 236 5.74 -7.69 -1.17
CA VAL A 236 4.87 -8.12 -2.27
C VAL A 236 3.42 -7.94 -1.86
N ILE A 237 2.72 -7.02 -2.53
CA ILE A 237 1.28 -6.81 -2.37
C ILE A 237 0.53 -7.81 -3.26
N LYS A 238 -0.51 -8.44 -2.70
CA LYS A 238 -1.51 -9.20 -3.45
C LYS A 238 -2.90 -8.69 -3.08
N ALA A 239 -3.63 -8.23 -4.09
CA ALA A 239 -5.00 -7.75 -3.98
C ALA A 239 -5.95 -8.59 -4.83
N LEU A 240 -7.16 -8.82 -4.34
CA LEU A 240 -8.23 -9.46 -5.10
C LEU A 240 -9.33 -8.44 -5.38
N VAL A 241 -9.52 -8.09 -6.65
CA VAL A 241 -10.43 -7.05 -7.12
C VAL A 241 -11.66 -7.68 -7.78
N ALA A 242 -12.87 -7.25 -7.43
CA ALA A 242 -14.12 -7.75 -7.98
C ALA A 242 -14.68 -6.83 -9.05
N LEU A 243 -14.43 -7.10 -10.33
CA LEU A 243 -14.90 -6.24 -11.41
C LEU A 243 -16.44 -6.30 -11.56
N PRO A 244 -17.08 -5.19 -12.00
CA PRO A 244 -18.51 -5.17 -12.32
C PRO A 244 -18.88 -6.20 -13.39
N GLU A 245 -20.13 -6.67 -13.38
CA GLU A 245 -20.61 -7.70 -14.31
C GLU A 245 -20.63 -7.22 -15.76
N GLU A 246 -20.80 -5.92 -15.97
CA GLU A 246 -20.82 -5.25 -17.28
C GLU A 246 -19.44 -5.28 -17.94
N MET A 247 -18.35 -5.42 -17.17
CA MET A 247 -16.96 -5.44 -17.63
C MET A 247 -16.50 -6.85 -18.02
N ASN A 248 -17.12 -7.42 -19.06
CA ASN A 248 -16.81 -8.77 -19.52
C ASN A 248 -15.81 -8.81 -20.69
N PHE A 249 -14.65 -8.18 -20.50
CA PHE A 249 -13.56 -8.18 -21.48
C PHE A 249 -12.20 -8.43 -20.80
N ASN A 250 -11.17 -8.68 -21.59
CA ASN A 250 -9.83 -8.93 -21.06
C ASN A 250 -9.21 -7.61 -20.58
N ILE A 251 -8.83 -7.59 -19.31
CA ILE A 251 -8.16 -6.47 -18.65
C ILE A 251 -6.93 -7.03 -17.96
N SER A 252 -5.79 -6.40 -18.19
CA SER A 252 -4.57 -6.66 -17.41
C SER A 252 -4.08 -5.38 -16.74
N VAL A 253 -3.53 -5.50 -15.55
CA VAL A 253 -2.89 -4.41 -14.81
C VAL A 253 -1.38 -4.57 -14.96
N GLY A 254 -0.74 -3.59 -15.59
CA GLY A 254 0.70 -3.59 -15.85
C GLY A 254 1.49 -2.76 -14.83
N ARG A 255 0.91 -1.68 -14.32
CA ARG A 255 1.56 -0.81 -13.33
C ARG A 255 0.58 -0.29 -12.30
N VAL A 256 1.07 -0.06 -11.09
CA VAL A 256 0.30 0.50 -9.97
C VAL A 256 1.14 1.54 -9.24
N ARG A 257 0.51 2.62 -8.79
CA ARG A 257 1.08 3.54 -7.80
C ARG A 257 0.00 3.89 -6.78
N ALA A 258 0.41 4.27 -5.57
CA ALA A 258 -0.55 4.59 -4.53
C ALA A 258 0.01 5.59 -3.53
N ASN A 259 -0.85 6.32 -2.84
CA ASN A 259 -0.47 7.06 -1.66
C ASN A 259 -1.34 6.54 -0.51
N ALA A 260 -0.71 6.10 0.58
CA ALA A 260 -1.42 5.37 1.61
C ALA A 260 -1.18 5.95 3.01
N ASP A 261 -2.28 6.22 3.71
CA ASP A 261 -2.28 6.51 5.13
C ASP A 261 -2.40 5.22 5.93
N VAL A 262 -1.52 5.05 6.91
CA VAL A 262 -1.48 3.90 7.80
C VAL A 262 -2.04 4.29 9.16
N PHE A 263 -2.99 3.51 9.66
CA PHE A 263 -3.69 3.74 10.92
C PHE A 263 -3.49 2.57 11.89
N TYR A 264 -3.47 2.85 13.18
CA TYR A 264 -3.54 1.86 14.24
C TYR A 264 -4.60 2.27 15.25
N HIS A 265 -5.60 1.41 15.48
CA HIS A 265 -6.77 1.71 16.33
C HIS A 265 -7.50 3.04 16.00
N GLY A 266 -7.47 3.46 14.72
CA GLY A 266 -8.10 4.69 14.25
C GLY A 266 -7.19 5.92 14.25
N ASP A 267 -6.05 5.85 14.94
CA ASP A 267 -5.06 6.93 14.97
C ASP A 267 -4.07 6.78 13.81
N LYS A 268 -3.72 7.89 13.16
CA LYS A 268 -2.79 7.90 12.03
C LYS A 268 -1.37 7.63 12.53
N LEU A 269 -0.82 6.47 12.15
CA LEU A 269 0.55 6.05 12.45
C LEU A 269 1.54 6.74 11.52
N GLY A 270 1.23 6.78 10.22
CA GLY A 270 2.16 7.30 9.23
C GLY A 270 1.58 7.38 7.82
N TYR A 271 2.45 7.78 6.91
CA TYR A 271 2.19 7.92 5.49
C TYR A 271 3.21 7.12 4.68
N LEU A 272 2.73 6.29 3.76
CA LEU A 272 3.53 5.51 2.83
C LEU A 272 3.44 6.15 1.44
N ASP A 273 4.57 6.70 0.98
CA ASP A 273 4.68 7.29 -0.35
C ASP A 273 5.00 6.21 -1.39
N LEU A 274 4.02 5.85 -2.22
CA LEU A 274 4.18 4.98 -3.39
C LEU A 274 3.82 5.74 -4.68
N SER A 275 4.14 7.04 -4.75
CA SER A 275 3.85 7.90 -5.90
C SER A 275 4.52 7.46 -7.21
N LYS A 276 5.58 6.65 -7.13
CA LYS A 276 6.28 6.07 -8.27
C LYS A 276 5.57 4.83 -8.79
N TRP A 277 5.38 4.77 -10.11
CA TRP A 277 4.85 3.60 -10.80
C TRP A 277 5.68 2.35 -10.51
N GLN A 278 5.03 1.35 -9.94
CA GLN A 278 5.57 0.02 -9.68
C GLN A 278 5.03 -0.95 -10.73
N ASN A 279 5.84 -1.93 -11.11
CA ASN A 279 5.37 -3.01 -11.97
C ASN A 279 4.34 -3.86 -11.23
N ALA A 280 3.33 -4.30 -11.97
CA ALA A 280 2.27 -5.15 -11.47
C ALA A 280 1.93 -6.22 -12.51
N ASN A 281 1.42 -7.34 -12.02
CA ASN A 281 0.87 -8.41 -12.83
C ASN A 281 -0.54 -8.70 -12.35
N SER A 282 -1.43 -9.04 -13.27
CA SER A 282 -2.79 -9.43 -12.94
C SER A 282 -3.18 -10.76 -13.57
N THR A 283 -3.94 -11.57 -12.85
CA THR A 283 -4.55 -12.80 -13.35
C THR A 283 -6.05 -12.80 -13.10
N ARG A 284 -6.83 -13.14 -14.12
CA ARG A 284 -8.28 -13.28 -13.97
C ARG A 284 -8.59 -14.62 -13.31
N ILE A 285 -9.44 -14.60 -12.29
CA ILE A 285 -9.89 -15.79 -11.57
C ILE A 285 -11.34 -16.04 -11.96
N ALA A 286 -11.67 -17.29 -12.29
CA ALA A 286 -13.03 -17.70 -12.53
C ALA A 286 -13.84 -17.60 -11.23
N SER A 287 -14.87 -16.77 -11.23
CA SER A 287 -15.77 -16.61 -10.09
C SER A 287 -16.82 -17.72 -10.06
N ALA A 288 -17.34 -18.03 -8.86
CA ALA A 288 -18.55 -18.84 -8.71
C ALA A 288 -19.75 -18.15 -9.37
N LYS A 289 -20.80 -18.92 -9.74
CA LYS A 289 -21.91 -18.52 -10.64
C LYS A 289 -22.67 -17.22 -10.33
N ASP A 290 -22.45 -16.60 -9.16
CA ASP A 290 -23.15 -15.39 -8.71
C ASP A 290 -22.20 -14.25 -8.28
N GLN A 291 -20.93 -14.29 -8.68
CA GLN A 291 -19.98 -13.19 -8.43
C GLN A 291 -19.35 -12.77 -9.76
N GLY A 292 -19.37 -11.45 -10.05
CA GLY A 292 -18.68 -10.86 -11.20
C GLY A 292 -17.19 -11.24 -11.29
N PRO A 293 -16.52 -10.96 -12.43
CA PRO A 293 -15.17 -11.43 -12.68
C PRO A 293 -14.17 -10.94 -11.63
N LEU A 294 -13.39 -11.85 -11.05
CA LEU A 294 -12.34 -11.51 -10.08
C LEU A 294 -10.99 -11.32 -10.78
N LEU A 295 -10.24 -10.31 -10.35
CA LEU A 295 -8.90 -10.00 -10.83
C LEU A 295 -7.93 -10.03 -9.64
N ALA A 296 -7.01 -10.97 -9.64
CA ALA A 296 -5.91 -10.99 -8.69
C ALA A 296 -4.78 -10.11 -9.21
N VAL A 297 -4.44 -9.05 -8.49
CA VAL A 297 -3.36 -8.12 -8.82
C VAL A 297 -2.22 -8.32 -7.84
N GLN A 298 -1.00 -8.45 -8.37
CA GLN A 298 0.22 -8.57 -7.60
C GLN A 298 1.20 -7.47 -8.00
N SER A 299 1.76 -6.76 -7.02
CA SER A 299 2.78 -5.74 -7.25
C SER A 299 3.87 -5.84 -6.19
N ALA A 300 5.11 -5.58 -6.59
CA ALA A 300 6.24 -5.51 -5.66
C ALA A 300 6.49 -4.04 -5.31
N ILE A 301 6.56 -3.76 -4.02
CA ILE A 301 7.05 -2.48 -3.49
C ILE A 301 8.53 -2.66 -3.17
N GLU A 302 9.35 -1.74 -3.66
CA GLU A 302 10.76 -1.68 -3.35
C GLU A 302 11.11 -0.40 -2.60
N LYS A 303 11.59 -0.54 -1.36
CA LYS A 303 12.20 0.52 -0.55
C LYS A 303 11.33 1.78 -0.41
N ALA A 304 10.03 1.61 -0.25
CA ALA A 304 9.11 2.72 -0.07
C ALA A 304 9.32 3.38 1.30
N PRO A 305 9.51 4.71 1.37
CA PRO A 305 9.68 5.41 2.63
C PRO A 305 8.36 5.45 3.40
N LEU A 306 8.40 5.04 4.67
CA LEU A 306 7.32 5.21 5.63
C LEU A 306 7.61 6.42 6.50
N THR A 307 6.87 7.50 6.28
CA THR A 307 6.95 8.69 7.13
C THR A 307 6.10 8.49 8.37
N VAL A 308 6.73 8.41 9.54
CA VAL A 308 6.02 8.33 10.81
C VAL A 308 5.42 9.70 11.12
N THR A 309 4.09 9.78 11.25
CA THR A 309 3.40 11.04 11.57
C THR A 309 3.06 11.17 13.05
N ASN A 310 3.04 10.05 13.78
CA ASN A 310 2.75 10.01 15.20
C ASN A 310 3.66 8.99 15.90
N ASP A 311 4.65 9.50 16.62
CA ASP A 311 5.66 8.71 17.33
C ASP A 311 5.08 7.86 18.47
N ASP A 312 4.05 8.34 19.16
CA ASP A 312 3.41 7.62 20.27
C ASP A 312 2.62 6.41 19.78
N VAL A 313 1.91 6.58 18.66
CA VAL A 313 1.19 5.48 17.98
C VAL A 313 2.18 4.45 17.44
N PHE A 314 3.24 4.91 16.78
CA PHE A 314 4.29 4.03 16.29
C PHE A 314 4.97 3.24 17.41
N THR A 315 5.30 3.90 18.52
CA THR A 315 5.84 3.26 19.73
C THR A 315 4.88 2.22 20.30
N SER A 316 3.57 2.52 20.30
CA SER A 316 2.54 1.60 20.76
C SER A 316 2.45 0.35 19.89
N VAL A 317 2.57 0.50 18.56
CA VAL A 317 2.64 -0.62 17.61
C VAL A 317 3.86 -1.49 17.85
N LEU A 318 5.05 -0.89 18.00
CA LEU A 318 6.27 -1.65 18.27
C LEU A 318 6.16 -2.43 19.59
N ASN A 319 5.61 -1.80 20.64
CA ASN A 319 5.41 -2.47 21.92
C ASN A 319 4.42 -3.65 21.80
N ALA A 320 3.32 -3.48 21.04
CA ALA A 320 2.36 -4.54 20.80
C ALA A 320 2.97 -5.72 20.03
N LEU A 321 3.82 -5.45 19.02
CA LEU A 321 4.50 -6.49 18.23
C LEU A 321 5.60 -7.22 19.02
N LEU A 322 6.38 -6.49 19.83
CA LEU A 322 7.52 -7.03 20.58
C LEU A 322 7.10 -7.73 21.88
N PHE A 323 6.12 -7.16 22.60
CA PHE A 323 5.76 -7.58 23.96
C PHE A 323 4.30 -8.02 24.12
N GLY A 324 3.40 -7.62 23.21
CA GLY A 324 1.97 -7.91 23.31
C GLY A 324 1.58 -9.36 22.99
N GLY A 325 2.46 -10.13 22.33
CA GLY A 325 2.25 -11.54 22.00
C GLY A 325 1.10 -11.83 21.03
N LYS A 326 0.45 -10.79 20.49
CA LYS A 326 -0.64 -10.82 19.52
C LYS A 326 -0.26 -9.97 18.32
N GLY A 327 -0.73 -10.36 17.14
CA GLY A 327 -0.53 -9.56 15.93
C GLY A 327 -1.18 -8.19 16.05
N VAL A 328 -0.69 -7.24 15.26
CA VAL A 328 -1.23 -5.89 15.16
C VAL A 328 -2.00 -5.79 13.85
N GLU A 329 -3.21 -5.23 13.88
CA GLU A 329 -3.92 -4.88 12.66
C GLU A 329 -3.68 -3.41 12.34
N LEU A 330 -3.08 -3.15 11.18
CA LEU A 330 -2.87 -1.81 10.66
C LEU A 330 -3.96 -1.51 9.63
N GLY A 331 -4.73 -0.46 9.85
CA GLY A 331 -5.66 0.07 8.85
C GLY A 331 -4.88 0.78 7.76
N ILE A 332 -5.29 0.61 6.51
CA ILE A 332 -4.74 1.30 5.35
C ILE A 332 -5.90 1.99 4.65
N LYS A 333 -5.72 3.29 4.37
CA LYS A 333 -6.55 4.05 3.44
C LYS A 333 -5.66 4.62 2.35
N ALA A 334 -5.97 4.33 1.10
CA ALA A 334 -5.12 4.71 -0.01
C ALA A 334 -5.93 5.13 -1.23
N ASP A 335 -5.38 6.08 -1.97
CA ASP A 335 -5.79 6.38 -3.34
C ASP A 335 -4.84 5.67 -4.30
N VAL A 336 -5.38 4.78 -5.11
CA VAL A 336 -4.61 3.91 -6.01
C VAL A 336 -4.82 4.34 -7.45
N ASP A 337 -3.73 4.51 -8.18
CA ASP A 337 -3.76 4.66 -9.62
C ASP A 337 -3.25 3.37 -10.28
N VAL A 338 -3.98 2.91 -11.28
CA VAL A 338 -3.75 1.65 -11.97
C VAL A 338 -3.60 1.93 -13.45
N GLU A 339 -2.53 1.44 -14.06
CA GLU A 339 -2.42 1.36 -15.50
C GLU A 339 -2.90 -0.01 -15.99
N MET A 340 -3.95 0.02 -16.78
CA MET A 340 -4.58 -1.15 -17.36
C MET A 340 -4.38 -1.22 -18.87
N GLU A 341 -4.24 -2.44 -19.37
CA GLU A 341 -4.21 -2.75 -20.79
C GLU A 341 -5.55 -3.37 -21.18
N THR A 342 -6.15 -2.81 -22.22
CA THR A 342 -7.45 -3.22 -22.75
C THR A 342 -7.40 -3.33 -24.27
N ALA A 343 -8.48 -3.82 -24.88
CA ALA A 343 -8.69 -3.81 -26.32
C ALA A 343 -8.52 -2.43 -26.97
N LEU A 344 -8.81 -1.35 -26.22
CA LEU A 344 -8.74 0.04 -26.68
C LEU A 344 -7.35 0.67 -26.50
N GLY A 345 -6.40 -0.09 -25.94
CA GLY A 345 -5.04 0.36 -25.61
C GLY A 345 -4.80 0.46 -24.12
N GLN A 346 -3.71 1.18 -23.77
CA GLN A 346 -3.32 1.47 -22.40
C GLN A 346 -4.14 2.62 -21.83
N LEU A 347 -4.68 2.41 -20.64
CA LEU A 347 -5.54 3.33 -19.92
C LEU A 347 -5.01 3.48 -18.49
N ALA A 348 -4.92 4.70 -17.98
CA ALA A 348 -4.69 4.93 -16.55
C ALA A 348 -6.03 5.25 -15.89
N VAL A 349 -6.36 4.54 -14.83
CA VAL A 349 -7.50 4.85 -13.96
C VAL A 349 -6.94 5.35 -12.64
N ARG A 350 -7.39 6.52 -12.22
CA ARG A 350 -6.80 7.26 -11.09
C ARG A 350 -7.76 7.38 -9.92
N LYS A 351 -7.20 7.60 -8.73
CA LYS A 351 -7.93 7.83 -7.48
C LYS A 351 -8.97 6.75 -7.20
N ILE A 352 -8.58 5.48 -7.34
CA ILE A 352 -9.41 4.36 -6.92
C ILE A 352 -9.30 4.28 -5.40
N PRO A 353 -10.38 4.54 -4.64
CA PRO A 353 -10.32 4.47 -3.19
C PRO A 353 -10.13 3.02 -2.74
N ALA A 354 -9.14 2.80 -1.89
CA ALA A 354 -8.81 1.50 -1.33
C ALA A 354 -8.74 1.60 0.20
N GLU A 355 -9.55 0.80 0.88
CA GLU A 355 -9.48 0.66 2.34
C GLU A 355 -9.32 -0.81 2.70
N GLY A 356 -8.49 -1.10 3.72
CA GLY A 356 -8.28 -2.46 4.19
C GLY A 356 -7.52 -2.52 5.50
N SER A 357 -7.52 -3.69 6.14
CA SER A 357 -6.74 -3.97 7.33
C SER A 357 -5.66 -4.99 7.03
N VAL A 358 -4.42 -4.69 7.43
CA VAL A 358 -3.27 -5.57 7.25
C VAL A 358 -2.88 -6.16 8.60
N PRO A 359 -3.02 -7.49 8.77
CA PRO A 359 -2.50 -8.14 9.95
C PRO A 359 -0.97 -8.24 9.86
N VAL A 360 -0.28 -7.61 10.80
CA VAL A 360 1.15 -7.78 11.05
C VAL A 360 1.31 -8.89 12.09
N LYS A 361 2.03 -9.95 11.73
CA LYS A 361 2.20 -11.10 12.61
C LYS A 361 3.02 -10.72 13.85
N PRO A 362 2.67 -11.26 15.03
CA PRO A 362 3.49 -11.07 16.21
C PRO A 362 4.82 -11.80 16.07
N ILE A 363 5.78 -11.38 16.88
CA ILE A 363 7.01 -12.14 17.08
C ILE A 363 6.66 -13.47 17.77
N LYS A 364 7.12 -14.60 17.22
CA LYS A 364 6.71 -15.96 17.65
C LYS A 364 6.92 -16.19 19.15
N ARG A 365 6.12 -17.10 19.74
CA ARG A 365 6.10 -17.45 21.18
C ARG A 365 7.53 -17.61 21.73
N GLY A 366 7.86 -16.76 22.70
CA GLY A 366 9.19 -16.57 23.28
C GLY A 366 9.56 -15.08 23.38
N GLY A 367 8.99 -14.25 22.50
CA GLY A 367 9.21 -12.80 22.47
C GLY A 367 10.70 -12.44 22.36
N VAL A 368 11.03 -11.22 22.76
CA VAL A 368 12.41 -10.76 23.01
C VAL A 368 13.17 -11.67 23.98
N GLY A 369 12.49 -12.36 24.89
CA GLY A 369 13.11 -13.31 25.82
C GLY A 369 13.78 -14.52 25.15
N SER A 370 13.57 -14.71 23.84
CA SER A 370 14.29 -15.70 23.02
C SER A 370 15.58 -15.16 22.38
N PHE A 371 15.80 -13.83 22.44
CA PHE A 371 17.02 -13.18 21.99
C PHE A 371 18.13 -13.39 23.02
N ALA A 372 18.86 -14.49 22.87
CA ALA A 372 20.03 -14.82 23.67
C ALA A 372 21.29 -14.78 22.78
N PRO A 373 21.85 -13.59 22.50
CA PRO A 373 23.06 -13.46 21.70
C PRO A 373 24.21 -14.22 22.37
N LYS A 374 24.94 -14.99 21.56
CA LYS A 374 26.15 -15.69 21.97
C LYS A 374 27.34 -14.87 21.52
N ILE A 375 28.11 -14.41 22.49
CA ILE A 375 29.31 -13.61 22.27
C ILE A 375 30.49 -14.56 22.10
N GLY A 376 31.16 -14.49 20.95
CA GLY A 376 32.38 -15.22 20.64
C GLY A 376 33.52 -14.28 20.30
N ASN A 377 34.76 -14.79 20.44
CA ASN A 377 35.99 -14.13 19.99
C ASN A 377 36.11 -12.66 20.45
N LEU A 378 35.93 -12.42 21.75
CA LEU A 378 36.16 -11.11 22.36
C LEU A 378 37.66 -10.74 22.23
N GLN A 379 37.94 -9.58 21.66
CA GLN A 379 39.29 -9.05 21.49
C GLN A 379 39.34 -7.60 21.99
N ILE A 380 40.41 -7.26 22.69
CA ILE A 380 40.70 -5.87 23.04
C ILE A 380 41.42 -5.21 21.86
N LEU A 381 40.86 -4.13 21.35
CA LEU A 381 41.48 -3.32 20.30
C LEU A 381 42.40 -2.26 20.87
N ASP A 382 41.93 -1.53 21.88
CA ASP A 382 42.64 -0.39 22.46
C ASP A 382 42.26 -0.19 23.94
N THR A 383 43.17 0.41 24.70
CA THR A 383 43.02 0.72 26.12
C THR A 383 43.41 2.17 26.37
N GLY A 384 42.47 2.97 26.88
CA GLY A 384 42.71 4.31 27.39
C GLY A 384 42.99 4.34 28.89
N LYS A 385 43.13 5.55 29.46
CA LYS A 385 43.28 5.72 30.91
C LYS A 385 42.02 5.31 31.69
N THR A 386 40.85 5.50 31.08
CA THR A 386 39.53 5.25 31.70
C THR A 386 38.66 4.34 30.85
N SER A 387 39.09 4.02 29.63
CA SER A 387 38.28 3.34 28.63
C SER A 387 38.95 2.08 28.06
N LEU A 388 38.13 1.15 27.58
CA LEU A 388 38.54 -0.08 26.93
C LEU A 388 37.68 -0.28 25.69
N THR A 389 38.31 -0.44 24.52
CA THR A 389 37.62 -0.73 23.26
C THR A 389 37.74 -2.20 22.92
N LEU A 390 36.60 -2.85 22.74
CA LEU A 390 36.45 -4.28 22.53
C LEU A 390 35.78 -4.54 21.18
N THR A 391 36.17 -5.62 20.52
CA THR A 391 35.42 -6.21 19.42
C THR A 391 34.97 -7.61 19.78
N ALA A 392 33.78 -7.98 19.32
CA ALA A 392 33.25 -9.33 19.46
C ALA A 392 32.49 -9.77 18.21
N LEU A 393 32.47 -11.07 17.99
CA LEU A 393 31.60 -11.70 17.01
C LEU A 393 30.36 -12.24 17.73
N VAL A 394 29.20 -11.68 17.39
CA VAL A 394 27.93 -12.01 18.03
C VAL A 394 27.10 -12.89 17.10
N ASN A 395 26.59 -13.98 17.64
CA ASN A 395 25.63 -14.86 16.99
C ASN A 395 24.28 -14.74 17.68
N PHE A 396 23.20 -14.51 16.94
CA PHE A 396 21.86 -14.44 17.51
C PHE A 396 20.81 -15.00 16.56
N THR A 397 19.67 -15.40 17.10
CA THR A 397 18.53 -15.83 16.30
C THR A 397 17.52 -14.70 16.22
N ASN A 398 17.16 -14.27 15.01
CA ASN A 398 16.02 -13.39 14.74
C ASN A 398 14.74 -14.24 14.79
N PRO A 399 13.88 -14.08 15.82
CA PRO A 399 12.67 -14.88 15.98
C PRO A 399 11.53 -14.44 15.03
N THR A 400 11.73 -13.36 14.27
CA THR A 400 10.71 -12.80 13.36
C THR A 400 10.77 -13.44 11.97
N GLU A 401 9.65 -13.39 11.25
CA GLU A 401 9.60 -13.76 9.83
C GLU A 401 10.10 -12.62 8.91
N TYR A 402 10.54 -11.51 9.51
CA TYR A 402 10.94 -10.29 8.82
C TYR A 402 12.46 -10.19 8.75
N SER A 403 12.96 -9.57 7.68
CA SER A 403 14.38 -9.24 7.54
C SER A 403 14.57 -7.73 7.72
N ALA A 404 15.75 -7.35 8.23
CA ALA A 404 16.10 -5.96 8.43
C ALA A 404 17.51 -5.65 7.93
N THR A 405 17.71 -4.45 7.39
CA THR A 405 19.05 -3.90 7.13
C THR A 405 19.28 -2.74 8.08
N VAL A 406 20.36 -2.80 8.87
CA VAL A 406 20.71 -1.84 9.92
C VAL A 406 22.06 -1.21 9.57
N PRO A 407 22.09 -0.01 8.99
CA PRO A 407 23.34 0.64 8.60
C PRO A 407 24.21 1.01 9.81
N PHE A 408 23.59 1.46 10.89
CA PHE A 408 24.25 1.79 12.15
C PHE A 408 23.28 1.61 13.31
N VAL A 409 23.79 1.12 14.44
CA VAL A 409 23.07 1.05 15.71
C VAL A 409 24.02 1.31 16.87
N ASP A 410 23.55 2.02 17.89
CA ASP A 410 24.28 2.27 19.14
C ASP A 410 23.42 1.88 20.35
N ILE A 411 23.94 1.03 21.23
CA ILE A 411 23.19 0.43 22.35
C ILE A 411 23.99 0.64 23.64
N ASN A 412 23.33 1.06 24.71
CA ASN A 412 23.97 1.23 26.02
C ASN A 412 24.21 -0.13 26.69
N ILE A 413 25.35 -0.22 27.38
CA ILE A 413 25.73 -1.34 28.24
C ILE A 413 25.60 -0.86 29.70
N LEU A 414 24.75 -1.51 30.47
CA LEU A 414 24.43 -1.14 31.84
C LEU A 414 24.62 -2.32 32.82
N THR A 415 24.82 -1.99 34.08
CA THR A 415 24.70 -2.92 35.21
C THR A 415 23.97 -2.20 36.34
N ASN A 416 22.90 -2.80 36.87
CA ASN A 416 22.07 -2.19 37.92
C ASN A 416 21.64 -0.75 37.55
N ASP A 417 21.15 -0.55 36.32
CA ASP A 417 20.78 0.75 35.74
C ASP A 417 21.92 1.79 35.59
N THR A 418 23.15 1.45 35.94
CA THR A 418 24.31 2.34 35.79
C THR A 418 24.97 2.13 34.43
N LEU A 419 25.16 3.22 33.67
CA LEU A 419 25.80 3.20 32.36
C LEU A 419 27.31 2.94 32.48
N LEU A 420 27.78 1.85 31.86
CA LEU A 420 29.19 1.44 31.90
C LEU A 420 29.89 1.57 30.54
N GLY A 421 29.11 1.58 29.46
CA GLY A 421 29.64 1.62 28.10
C GLY A 421 28.54 1.67 27.05
N HIS A 422 28.95 1.54 25.80
CA HIS A 422 28.04 1.41 24.68
C HIS A 422 28.61 0.48 23.60
N ALA A 423 27.73 -0.12 22.80
CA ALA A 423 28.04 -1.06 21.75
C ALA A 423 27.48 -0.55 20.43
N THR A 424 28.35 -0.49 19.42
CA THR A 424 28.02 -0.07 18.07
C THR A 424 28.18 -1.21 17.09
N ALA A 425 27.32 -1.23 16.08
CA ALA A 425 27.45 -2.14 14.95
C ALA A 425 27.04 -1.45 13.65
N LYS A 426 27.66 -1.88 12.55
CA LYS A 426 27.55 -1.24 11.23
C LYS A 426 27.18 -2.26 10.16
N ASP A 427 26.38 -1.82 9.19
CA ASP A 427 26.02 -2.57 7.98
C ASP A 427 25.52 -4.01 8.26
N ILE A 428 24.68 -4.15 9.28
CA ILE A 428 24.15 -5.45 9.69
C ILE A 428 22.97 -5.81 8.80
N ARG A 429 23.02 -6.99 8.20
CA ARG A 429 21.87 -7.61 7.54
C ARG A 429 21.30 -8.71 8.41
N ILE A 430 20.11 -8.48 8.94
CA ILE A 430 19.39 -9.42 9.80
C ILE A 430 18.41 -10.22 8.93
N VAL A 431 18.59 -11.53 8.89
CA VAL A 431 17.67 -12.47 8.22
C VAL A 431 16.84 -13.24 9.26
N PRO A 432 15.64 -13.74 8.90
CA PRO A 432 14.89 -14.65 9.76
C PRO A 432 15.72 -15.86 10.18
N GLY A 433 15.63 -16.25 11.45
CA GLY A 433 16.40 -17.37 11.99
C GLY A 433 17.83 -16.97 12.39
N ASN A 434 18.79 -17.86 12.17
CA ASN A 434 20.14 -17.72 12.73
C ASN A 434 21.00 -16.70 11.96
N ASN A 435 21.58 -15.74 12.68
CA ASN A 435 22.52 -14.74 12.19
C ASN A 435 23.86 -14.97 12.91
N THR A 436 24.95 -15.08 12.15
CA THR A 436 26.27 -15.45 12.69
C THR A 436 27.35 -14.46 12.28
N ASN A 437 28.37 -14.33 13.13
CA ASN A 437 29.57 -13.50 12.91
C ASN A 437 29.26 -12.02 12.72
N ILE A 438 28.29 -11.49 13.46
CA ILE A 438 28.01 -10.06 13.46
C ILE A 438 29.11 -9.37 14.25
N LEU A 439 29.89 -8.52 13.58
CA LEU A 439 30.95 -7.76 14.23
C LEU A 439 30.34 -6.59 15.01
N VAL A 440 30.60 -6.58 16.32
CA VAL A 440 30.17 -5.52 17.24
C VAL A 440 31.40 -4.90 17.88
N THR A 441 31.43 -3.58 17.96
CA THR A 441 32.46 -2.82 18.67
C THR A 441 31.85 -2.22 19.92
N ALA A 442 32.38 -2.57 21.08
CA ALA A 442 31.95 -2.03 22.37
C ALA A 442 33.03 -1.12 22.95
N VAL A 443 32.61 0.00 23.52
CA VAL A 443 33.47 0.91 24.29
C VAL A 443 32.98 0.88 25.73
N TRP A 444 33.85 0.42 26.62
CA TRP A 444 33.65 0.42 28.06
C TRP A 444 34.36 1.63 28.64
N ASP A 445 33.62 2.63 29.13
CA ASP A 445 34.18 3.83 29.79
C ASP A 445 33.25 4.28 30.92
N PRO A 446 33.21 3.52 32.02
CA PRO A 446 32.25 3.74 33.09
C PRO A 446 32.47 5.07 33.82
N ARG A 447 33.71 5.60 33.83
CA ARG A 447 34.03 6.86 34.49
C ARG A 447 33.54 8.06 33.69
N THR A 448 33.80 8.11 32.38
CA THR A 448 33.39 9.24 31.55
C THR A 448 31.88 9.23 31.29
N LEU A 449 31.29 8.05 31.11
CA LEU A 449 29.87 7.90 30.76
C LEU A 449 28.94 7.90 31.99
N GLY A 450 29.31 7.17 33.05
CA GLY A 450 28.49 6.99 34.25
C GLY A 450 28.93 7.82 35.47
N GLY A 451 29.98 8.64 35.34
CA GLY A 451 30.51 9.46 36.43
C GLY A 451 31.19 8.64 37.54
N GLU A 452 31.23 9.18 38.76
CA GLU A 452 31.83 8.49 39.91
C GLU A 452 31.08 7.22 40.30
N GLU A 453 29.75 7.21 40.15
CA GLU A 453 28.95 6.02 40.41
C GLU A 453 29.20 4.94 39.36
N GLY A 454 29.27 5.32 38.07
CA GLY A 454 29.70 4.43 36.99
C GLY A 454 31.07 3.83 37.25
N HIS A 455 32.05 4.66 37.65
CA HIS A 455 33.38 4.17 38.01
C HIS A 455 33.33 3.14 39.15
N ARG A 456 32.60 3.43 40.24
CA ARG A 456 32.47 2.52 41.39
C ARG A 456 31.82 1.19 40.99
N VAL A 457 30.70 1.24 40.27
CA VAL A 457 29.98 0.04 39.81
C VAL A 457 30.80 -0.73 38.78
N GLY A 458 31.49 -0.05 37.87
CA GLY A 458 32.35 -0.68 36.86
C GLY A 458 33.54 -1.41 37.47
N VAL A 459 34.19 -0.83 38.49
CA VAL A 459 35.28 -1.48 39.24
C VAL A 459 34.77 -2.72 39.97
N GLU A 460 33.64 -2.61 40.66
CA GLU A 460 33.02 -3.74 41.36
C GLU A 460 32.64 -4.86 40.39
N PHE A 461 32.01 -4.52 39.26
CA PHE A 461 31.63 -5.47 38.23
C PHE A 461 32.85 -6.21 37.68
N LEU A 462 33.93 -5.50 37.35
CA LEU A 462 35.17 -6.13 36.87
C LEU A 462 35.79 -7.03 37.95
N SER A 463 35.78 -6.60 39.21
CA SER A 463 36.29 -7.40 40.34
C SER A 463 35.50 -8.70 40.52
N GLN A 464 34.18 -8.63 40.47
CA GLN A 464 33.31 -9.81 40.53
C GLN A 464 33.53 -10.74 39.34
N TYR A 465 33.63 -10.17 38.13
CA TYR A 465 33.84 -10.93 36.90
C TYR A 465 35.18 -11.68 36.89
N ILE A 466 36.29 -11.04 37.25
CA ILE A 466 37.62 -11.70 37.32
C ILE A 466 37.71 -12.70 38.48
N SER A 467 36.95 -12.47 39.55
CA SER A 467 36.81 -13.38 40.68
C SER A 467 35.90 -14.57 40.37
N GLY A 468 35.30 -14.65 39.18
CA GLY A 468 34.47 -15.79 38.75
C GLY A 468 33.05 -15.78 39.31
N PHE A 469 32.57 -14.66 39.85
CA PHE A 469 31.15 -14.50 40.17
C PHE A 469 30.33 -14.42 38.89
N ASN A 470 29.10 -14.93 38.94
CA ASN A 470 28.15 -14.77 37.85
C ASN A 470 27.70 -13.31 37.78
N THR A 471 28.21 -12.57 36.81
CA THR A 471 27.77 -11.20 36.53
C THR A 471 26.87 -11.14 35.30
N THR A 472 26.01 -10.13 35.28
CA THR A 472 25.05 -9.88 34.21
C THR A 472 25.22 -8.46 33.69
N LEU A 473 25.16 -8.29 32.38
CA LEU A 473 25.14 -7.01 31.70
C LEU A 473 23.79 -6.81 31.03
N SER A 474 23.23 -5.62 31.15
CA SER A 474 21.97 -5.25 30.51
C SER A 474 22.27 -4.40 29.27
N LEU A 475 21.69 -4.76 28.13
CA LEU A 475 21.76 -3.98 26.90
C LEU A 475 20.46 -3.21 26.73
N ARG A 476 20.53 -1.89 26.59
CA ARG A 476 19.35 -1.03 26.44
C ARG A 476 19.53 -0.03 25.30
N ALA A 477 18.53 0.07 24.44
CA ALA A 477 18.50 1.13 23.42
C ALA A 477 18.24 2.50 24.06
N HIS A 478 18.51 3.56 23.33
CA HIS A 478 18.37 4.94 23.75
C HIS A 478 17.93 5.80 22.56
N GLU A 479 17.63 7.08 22.81
CA GLU A 479 17.17 8.00 21.78
C GLU A 479 18.14 8.14 20.60
N GLY A 480 19.44 8.08 20.85
CA GLY A 480 20.49 8.11 19.82
C GLY A 480 20.82 6.76 19.19
N THR A 481 20.10 5.67 19.53
CA THR A 481 20.38 4.33 18.98
C THR A 481 20.32 4.30 17.46
N ILE A 482 19.41 5.08 16.88
CA ILE A 482 19.33 5.32 15.43
C ILE A 482 19.32 6.84 15.25
N PRO A 483 20.49 7.46 14.96
CA PRO A 483 20.62 8.92 14.96
C PRO A 483 19.63 9.64 14.03
N ALA A 484 19.35 9.07 12.86
CA ALA A 484 18.42 9.63 11.89
C ALA A 484 16.94 9.47 12.27
N GLN A 485 16.62 8.65 13.28
CA GLN A 485 15.24 8.46 13.76
C GLN A 485 15.19 8.32 15.29
N PRO A 486 15.29 9.45 16.04
CA PRO A 486 15.33 9.44 17.50
C PRO A 486 14.08 8.86 18.15
N SER A 487 12.90 9.00 17.51
CA SER A 487 11.65 8.46 18.02
C SER A 487 11.64 6.93 18.02
N LEU A 488 12.23 6.30 16.99
CA LEU A 488 12.44 4.86 16.95
C LEU A 488 13.43 4.41 18.03
N GLY A 489 14.51 5.15 18.26
CA GLY A 489 15.44 4.90 19.37
C GLY A 489 14.75 4.94 20.73
N ARG A 490 13.92 5.98 20.96
CA ARG A 490 13.11 6.11 22.18
C ARG A 490 12.09 4.98 22.33
N ALA A 491 11.43 4.57 21.26
CA ALA A 491 10.49 3.44 21.26
C ALA A 491 11.21 2.14 21.67
N LEU A 492 12.42 1.93 21.16
CA LEU A 492 13.26 0.79 21.49
C LEU A 492 13.87 0.87 22.90
N SER A 493 13.93 2.02 23.56
CA SER A 493 14.55 2.14 24.89
C SER A 493 13.88 1.30 25.99
N LYS A 494 12.61 0.91 25.79
CA LYS A 494 11.89 -0.03 26.67
C LYS A 494 12.37 -1.48 26.51
N PHE A 495 13.16 -1.75 25.48
CA PHE A 495 13.81 -3.03 25.24
C PHE A 495 15.10 -3.10 26.04
N GLU A 496 15.10 -4.00 27.01
CA GLU A 496 16.27 -4.35 27.80
C GLU A 496 16.51 -5.85 27.70
N VAL A 497 17.76 -6.22 27.44
CA VAL A 497 18.18 -7.61 27.36
C VAL A 497 19.32 -7.84 28.34
N ASP A 498 19.06 -8.70 29.30
CA ASP A 498 20.08 -9.16 30.25
C ASP A 498 20.88 -10.31 29.65
N LEU A 499 22.19 -10.14 29.62
CA LEU A 499 23.15 -11.09 29.12
C LEU A 499 24.05 -11.56 30.27
N PRO A 500 24.15 -12.88 30.52
CA PRO A 500 25.20 -13.39 31.38
C PRO A 500 26.54 -13.11 30.73
N THR A 501 27.48 -12.57 31.50
CA THR A 501 28.82 -12.30 30.99
C THR A 501 29.54 -13.61 30.67
N PRO A 502 30.26 -13.70 29.55
CA PRO A 502 30.95 -14.92 29.17
C PRO A 502 32.04 -15.28 30.20
N ASN A 503 32.04 -16.50 30.72
CA ASN A 503 33.07 -16.92 31.67
C ASN A 503 34.46 -16.95 31.04
N LEU A 504 35.49 -16.60 31.83
CA LEU A 504 36.92 -16.52 31.47
C LEU A 504 37.59 -17.88 31.12
N ARG A 505 36.81 -18.90 30.71
CA ARG A 505 37.30 -20.27 30.46
C ARG A 505 38.39 -20.33 29.38
N GLY A 506 39.57 -20.80 29.79
CA GLY A 506 40.41 -21.67 28.97
C GLY A 506 39.71 -23.03 28.75
N GLY A 507 39.83 -23.62 27.56
CA GLY A 507 39.06 -24.78 27.12
C GLY A 507 39.10 -25.98 28.09
N GLY A 508 37.93 -26.60 28.30
CA GLY A 508 37.82 -27.89 28.96
C GLY A 508 38.05 -29.00 27.95
N GLY A 509 39.19 -29.66 28.04
CA GLY A 509 39.30 -31.05 27.61
C GLY A 509 38.57 -31.93 28.63
N ASP A 510 37.80 -32.89 28.15
CA ASP A 510 37.14 -33.91 28.97
C ASP A 510 38.19 -34.67 29.79
N GLY A 511 38.16 -34.48 31.10
CA GLY A 511 39.08 -35.13 32.03
C GLY A 511 38.59 -34.95 33.45
N SER A 512 38.19 -36.06 34.04
CA SER A 512 37.71 -36.23 35.40
C SER A 512 38.60 -35.59 36.48
N GLY A 513 37.97 -35.04 37.53
CA GLY A 513 38.57 -34.86 38.85
C GLY A 513 38.89 -33.41 39.21
N ASP A 514 38.21 -32.91 40.23
CA ASP A 514 38.35 -31.60 40.91
C ASP A 514 37.92 -30.34 40.14
N LYS A 515 36.67 -29.93 40.41
CA LYS A 515 36.14 -28.59 40.14
C LYS A 515 36.77 -27.56 41.10
N ASN A 516 38.06 -27.29 40.98
CA ASN A 516 38.57 -26.00 41.44
C ASN A 516 38.31 -24.99 40.32
N GLU A 517 37.32 -24.12 40.52
CA GLU A 517 37.08 -22.97 39.66
C GLU A 517 38.36 -22.12 39.62
N LYS A 518 38.93 -21.95 38.43
CA LYS A 518 40.17 -21.18 38.27
C LYS A 518 39.82 -19.69 38.25
N HIS A 519 40.02 -19.00 39.36
CA HIS A 519 39.85 -17.55 39.49
C HIS A 519 41.09 -16.79 38.99
N PHE A 520 40.98 -15.47 38.80
CA PHE A 520 42.11 -14.62 38.36
C PHE A 520 43.33 -14.75 39.28
N ILE A 521 43.12 -14.84 40.59
CA ILE A 521 44.15 -15.19 41.57
C ILE A 521 44.00 -16.69 41.86
N GLN A 522 44.96 -17.51 41.41
CA GLN A 522 44.95 -18.96 41.63
C GLN A 522 45.57 -19.35 42.96
N ASP A 523 46.64 -18.66 43.33
CA ASP A 523 47.33 -18.87 44.59
C ASP A 523 47.87 -17.54 45.10
N ALA A 524 47.86 -17.38 46.42
CA ALA A 524 48.39 -16.22 47.11
C ALA A 524 49.08 -16.71 48.37
N THR A 525 50.42 -16.76 48.32
CA THR A 525 51.24 -17.15 49.47
C THR A 525 51.92 -15.93 50.04
N MET A 526 51.58 -15.56 51.28
CA MET A 526 52.26 -14.49 52.01
C MET A 526 53.27 -15.07 53.00
N HIS A 527 54.52 -14.67 52.86
CA HIS A 527 55.60 -15.05 53.76
C HIS A 527 55.86 -13.92 54.77
N LEU A 528 55.28 -14.06 55.97
CA LEU A 528 55.29 -13.01 57.00
C LEU A 528 56.70 -12.63 57.48
N ILE A 529 57.60 -13.61 57.61
CA ILE A 529 58.98 -13.38 58.11
C ILE A 529 59.82 -12.62 57.08
N THR A 530 59.74 -13.01 55.81
CA THR A 530 60.48 -12.38 54.71
C THR A 530 59.78 -11.13 54.17
N ARG A 531 58.55 -10.87 54.60
CA ARG A 531 57.69 -9.77 54.10
C ARG A 531 57.51 -9.81 52.58
N THR A 532 57.44 -11.02 52.03
CA THR A 532 57.23 -11.24 50.59
C THR A 532 55.85 -11.85 50.35
N ALA A 533 55.21 -11.48 49.25
CA ALA A 533 53.95 -12.08 48.82
C ALA A 533 54.11 -12.59 47.39
N ASN A 534 53.74 -13.85 47.17
CA ASN A 534 53.76 -14.51 45.87
C ASN A 534 52.32 -14.70 45.40
N PHE A 535 52.01 -14.19 44.21
CA PHE A 535 50.70 -14.35 43.59
C PHE A 535 50.85 -15.12 42.29
N VAL A 536 50.03 -16.16 42.12
CA VAL A 536 49.88 -16.86 40.83
C VAL A 536 48.62 -16.31 40.18
N LEU A 537 48.81 -15.50 39.13
CA LEU A 537 47.71 -14.88 38.40
C LEU A 537 47.44 -15.65 37.10
N LEU A 538 46.16 -15.91 36.82
CA LEU A 538 45.72 -16.46 35.54
C LEU A 538 45.32 -15.31 34.62
N SER A 539 45.93 -15.23 33.43
CA SER A 539 45.45 -14.28 32.42
C SER A 539 44.03 -14.67 31.97
N PRO A 540 43.03 -13.77 32.10
CA PRO A 540 41.68 -13.98 31.62
C PRO A 540 41.55 -13.86 30.10
N LEU A 541 42.59 -13.33 29.43
CA LEU A 541 42.59 -13.00 28.01
C LEU A 541 43.41 -14.04 27.22
N LYS A 542 42.83 -14.57 26.15
CA LYS A 542 43.48 -15.61 25.31
C LYS A 542 44.54 -15.05 24.37
N THR A 543 44.38 -13.80 23.94
CA THR A 543 45.15 -13.19 22.85
C THR A 543 45.97 -11.99 23.28
N SER A 544 45.79 -11.50 24.50
CA SER A 544 46.37 -10.24 24.98
C SER A 544 47.13 -10.47 26.28
N THR A 545 48.32 -9.90 26.37
CA THR A 545 49.17 -9.96 27.57
C THR A 545 48.78 -8.84 28.52
N LEU A 546 48.45 -9.19 29.77
CA LEU A 546 48.26 -8.22 30.84
C LEU A 546 49.60 -7.88 31.48
N TYR A 547 49.90 -6.58 31.56
CA TYR A 547 51.04 -6.07 32.32
C TYR A 547 50.54 -5.43 33.61
N VAL A 548 50.97 -5.96 34.75
CA VAL A 548 50.73 -5.31 36.05
C VAL A 548 51.83 -4.27 36.23
N THR A 549 51.47 -2.99 36.11
CA THR A 549 52.42 -1.86 36.20
C THR A 549 52.54 -1.31 37.62
N TYR A 550 51.49 -1.45 38.41
CA TYR A 550 51.41 -0.97 39.78
C TYR A 550 50.46 -1.86 40.58
N LEU A 551 50.79 -2.12 41.85
CA LEU A 551 49.99 -2.94 42.76
C LEU A 551 49.85 -2.16 44.07
N ASN A 552 48.62 -1.77 44.41
CA ASN A 552 48.29 -1.21 45.71
C ASN A 552 47.20 -2.07 46.33
N ALA A 553 47.56 -2.83 47.35
CA ALA A 553 46.65 -3.78 48.00
C ALA A 553 46.72 -3.67 49.51
N THR A 554 45.62 -3.98 50.18
CA THR A 554 45.53 -4.05 51.64
C THR A 554 45.10 -5.46 52.02
N ALA A 555 45.86 -6.10 52.90
CA ALA A 555 45.52 -7.39 53.46
C ALA A 555 44.62 -7.20 54.68
N PHE A 556 43.52 -7.96 54.73
CA PHE A 556 42.58 -7.96 55.84
C PHE A 556 42.57 -9.34 56.51
N HIS A 557 42.45 -9.36 57.84
CA HIS A 557 42.12 -10.56 58.60
C HIS A 557 40.80 -10.27 59.32
N ASN A 558 39.73 -10.97 58.93
CA ASN A 558 38.36 -10.56 59.20
C ASN A 558 38.11 -9.14 58.65
N GLU A 559 37.77 -8.17 59.51
CA GLU A 559 37.54 -6.77 59.12
C GLU A 559 38.76 -5.88 59.42
N ASP A 560 39.80 -6.40 60.08
CA ASP A 560 40.97 -5.62 60.48
C ASP A 560 42.04 -5.62 59.38
N ALA A 561 42.50 -4.42 59.01
CA ALA A 561 43.64 -4.26 58.10
C ALA A 561 44.93 -4.72 58.80
N VAL A 562 45.56 -5.76 58.26
CA VAL A 562 46.76 -6.40 58.82
C VAL A 562 48.03 -6.14 58.00
N GLY A 563 47.92 -5.54 56.83
CA GLY A 563 49.09 -5.16 56.04
C GLY A 563 48.76 -4.42 54.74
N HIS A 564 49.77 -3.78 54.15
CA HIS A 564 49.67 -3.10 52.86
C HIS A 564 50.77 -3.57 51.91
N ILE A 565 50.44 -3.66 50.63
CA ILE A 565 51.34 -3.91 49.51
C ILE A 565 51.30 -2.63 48.67
N VAL A 566 52.46 -2.00 48.47
CA VAL A 566 52.60 -0.70 47.80
C VAL A 566 53.62 -0.76 46.68
#